data_AF-A0A9E3GPE8-F1
#
_entry.id   AF-A0A9E3GPE8-F1
#
_cell.length_a   1.000
_cell.length_b   1.000
_cell.length_c   1.000
_cell.angle_alpha   90.00
_cell.angle_beta   90.00
_cell.angle_gamma   90.00
#
_symmetry.space_group_name_H-M   'P 1'
#
loop_
_entity.id
_entity.type
_entity.pdbx_description
1 polymer ?
#
loop_
_entity_poly.entity_id
_entity_poly.type
_entity_poly.pdbx_seq_one_letter_code
_entity_poly.pdbx_strand_id
1 'polypeptide(L)'
;MFELPDDDLDAALGRLEDVLLGLPYDRALPDVATLLDAAGITSAHLTADDRMLKVMHEAIVARPLATSDEIATLRTSVELLTLEVGVLGERLADPATSTADVQRMTERLGAVRAELDRIRRQL
;
A
#
# COMPACT_ATOMS: atom_id res chain seq x y z
N MET A 1 30.43 8.04 17.03
CA MET A 1 29.22 8.68 16.48
C MET A 1 29.74 9.64 15.44
N PHE A 2 29.58 9.33 14.15
CA PHE A 2 30.01 10.21 13.07
C PHE A 2 28.85 11.18 12.82
N GLU A 3 29.06 12.46 13.08
CA GLU A 3 28.12 13.51 12.70
C GLU A 3 28.25 13.74 11.19
N LEU A 4 27.12 13.75 10.49
CA LEU A 4 27.07 14.06 9.06
C LEU A 4 27.22 15.57 8.87
N PRO A 5 27.92 16.05 7.82
CA PRO A 5 28.00 17.48 7.52
C PRO A 5 26.61 18.05 7.18
N ASP A 6 26.32 19.28 7.61
CA ASP A 6 25.02 19.93 7.35
C ASP A 6 24.67 20.01 5.85
N ASP A 7 25.67 20.28 4.99
CA ASP A 7 25.48 20.32 3.52
C ASP A 7 25.06 18.95 2.93
N ASP A 8 25.51 17.85 3.56
CA ASP A 8 25.14 16.48 3.15
C ASP A 8 23.70 16.16 3.57
N LEU A 9 23.28 16.62 4.76
CA LEU A 9 21.92 16.49 5.27
C LEU A 9 20.92 17.28 4.42
N ASP A 10 21.24 18.51 4.04
CA ASP A 10 20.39 19.33 3.16
C ASP A 10 20.25 18.71 1.76
N ALA A 11 21.36 18.21 1.18
CA ALA A 11 21.31 17.52 -0.10
C ALA A 11 20.52 16.21 -0.04
N ALA A 12 20.62 15.47 1.07
CA ALA A 12 19.85 14.25 1.32
C ALA A 12 18.36 14.54 1.47
N LEU A 13 17.99 15.62 2.18
CA LEU A 13 16.61 16.06 2.32
C LEU A 13 15.98 16.40 0.97
N GLY A 14 16.69 17.16 0.13
CA GLY A 14 16.20 17.50 -1.21
C GLY A 14 15.94 16.27 -2.09
N ARG A 15 16.84 15.28 -2.08
CA ARG A 15 16.63 14.01 -2.82
C ARG A 15 15.42 13.23 -2.31
N LEU A 16 15.20 13.22 -0.99
CA LEU A 16 14.05 12.56 -0.39
C LEU A 16 12.74 13.25 -0.80
N GLU A 17 12.70 14.58 -0.76
CA GLU A 17 11.55 15.37 -1.21
C GLU A 17 11.25 15.11 -2.70
N ASP A 18 12.27 15.13 -3.56
CA ASP A 18 12.11 14.86 -5.00
C ASP A 18 11.51 13.47 -5.26
N VAL A 19 11.98 12.44 -4.53
CA VAL A 19 11.42 11.09 -4.63
C VAL A 19 9.97 11.06 -4.19
N LEU A 20 9.63 11.68 -3.05
CA LEU A 20 8.27 11.68 -2.51
C LEU A 20 7.28 12.44 -3.40
N LEU A 21 7.72 13.55 -4.02
CA LEU A 21 6.94 14.34 -4.99
C LEU A 21 6.75 13.59 -6.32
N GLY A 22 7.70 12.73 -6.70
CA GLY A 22 7.61 11.90 -7.90
C GLY A 22 6.62 10.73 -7.80
N LEU A 23 6.20 10.36 -6.59
CA LEU A 23 5.31 9.22 -6.37
C LEU A 23 3.83 9.59 -6.50
N PRO A 24 2.97 8.73 -7.10
CA PRO A 24 1.53 9.02 -7.25
C PRO A 24 0.83 9.20 -5.90
N TYR A 25 0.18 10.34 -5.66
CA TYR A 25 -0.46 10.68 -4.38
C TYR A 25 -1.66 9.79 -4.01
N ASP A 26 -2.28 9.14 -4.99
CA ASP A 26 -3.44 8.27 -4.83
C ASP A 26 -3.08 6.84 -4.37
N ARG A 27 -1.82 6.61 -4.01
CA ARG A 27 -1.30 5.31 -3.57
C ARG A 27 -0.55 5.39 -2.26
N ALA A 28 -0.53 4.25 -1.57
CA ALA A 28 0.34 4.02 -0.44
C ALA A 28 1.80 4.31 -0.80
N LEU A 29 2.59 4.69 0.20
CA LEU A 29 4.03 4.81 0.00
C LEU A 29 4.66 3.43 -0.14
N PRO A 30 5.72 3.30 -0.98
CA PRO A 30 6.63 2.18 -0.89
C PRO A 30 7.19 2.04 0.53
N ASP A 31 7.74 0.87 0.83
CA ASP A 31 8.43 0.67 2.10
C ASP A 31 9.60 1.67 2.27
N VAL A 32 9.94 1.93 3.53
CA VAL A 32 10.98 2.91 3.88
C VAL A 32 12.31 2.55 3.23
N ALA A 33 12.67 1.27 3.14
CA ALA A 33 13.94 0.87 2.53
C ALA A 33 14.02 1.25 1.04
N THR A 34 12.93 1.03 0.31
CA THR A 34 12.80 1.39 -1.12
C THR A 34 12.86 2.90 -1.31
N LEU A 35 12.21 3.68 -0.44
CA LEU A 35 12.26 5.14 -0.49
C LEU A 35 13.67 5.67 -0.25
N LEU A 36 14.37 5.13 0.75
CA LEU A 36 15.74 5.53 1.07
C LEU A 36 16.71 5.16 -0.04
N ASP A 37 16.57 3.97 -0.63
CA ASP A 37 17.37 3.52 -1.78
C ASP A 37 17.16 4.43 -3.00
N ALA A 38 15.89 4.74 -3.31
CA ALA A 38 15.55 5.65 -4.41
C ALA A 38 16.10 7.07 -4.21
N ALA A 39 16.12 7.56 -2.97
CA ALA A 39 16.70 8.86 -2.62
C ALA A 39 18.24 8.82 -2.47
N GLY A 40 18.85 7.62 -2.52
CA GLY A 40 20.29 7.44 -2.30
C GLY A 40 20.73 7.90 -0.92
N ILE A 41 19.92 7.63 0.11
CA ILE A 41 20.20 7.98 1.51
C ILE A 41 20.09 6.75 2.41
N THR A 42 20.61 6.85 3.62
CA THR A 42 20.59 5.73 4.59
C THR A 42 19.73 6.06 5.79
N SER A 43 19.38 5.05 6.59
CA SER A 43 18.65 5.25 7.85
C SER A 43 19.40 6.16 8.83
N ALA A 44 20.72 6.28 8.72
CA ALA A 44 21.51 7.21 9.53
C ALA A 44 21.13 8.67 9.28
N HIS A 45 20.77 9.03 8.03
CA HIS A 45 20.31 10.37 7.67
C HIS A 45 18.97 10.68 8.34
N LEU A 46 18.03 9.73 8.34
CA LEU A 46 16.74 9.89 9.02
C LEU A 46 16.88 10.16 10.52
N THR A 47 17.83 9.51 11.18
CA THR A 47 18.07 9.70 12.62
C THR A 47 18.91 10.93 12.94
N ALA A 48 19.61 11.48 11.94
CA ALA A 48 20.50 12.63 12.11
C ALA A 48 19.76 13.97 11.93
N ASP A 49 18.63 14.00 11.21
CA ASP A 49 17.87 15.22 10.94
C ASP A 49 16.35 15.03 11.06
N ASP A 50 15.75 15.71 12.04
CA ASP A 50 14.31 15.70 12.30
C ASP A 50 13.48 16.20 11.11
N ARG A 51 14.05 17.03 10.23
CA ARG A 51 13.36 17.50 9.02
C ARG A 51 13.03 16.34 8.07
N MET A 52 13.90 15.34 7.97
CA MET A 52 13.65 14.16 7.14
C MET A 52 12.48 13.34 7.69
N LEU A 53 12.41 13.16 9.02
CA LEU A 53 11.29 12.49 9.67
C LEU A 53 9.98 13.26 9.46
N LYS A 54 10.04 14.59 9.53
CA LYS A 54 8.88 15.45 9.27
C LYS A 54 8.36 15.30 7.84
N VAL A 55 9.23 15.39 6.83
CA VAL A 55 8.85 15.23 5.42
C VAL A 55 8.25 13.85 5.15
N MET A 56 8.86 12.79 5.72
CA MET A 56 8.30 11.43 5.64
C MET A 56 6.92 11.34 6.29
N HIS A 57 6.74 11.93 7.46
CA HIS A 57 5.45 11.93 8.16
C HIS A 57 4.37 12.66 7.35
N GLU A 58 4.68 13.83 6.81
CA GLU A 58 3.75 14.60 5.98
C GLU A 58 3.38 13.82 4.72
N ALA A 59 4.34 13.14 4.09
CA ALA A 59 4.08 12.29 2.94
C ALA A 59 3.18 11.09 3.28
N ILE A 60 3.36 10.47 4.45
CA ILE A 60 2.50 9.37 4.93
C ILE A 60 1.07 9.87 5.14
N VAL A 61 0.90 10.97 5.88
CA VAL A 61 -0.43 11.49 6.25
C VAL A 61 -1.21 12.00 5.01
N ALA A 62 -0.51 12.43 3.97
CA ALA A 62 -1.13 12.91 2.73
C ALA A 62 -1.66 11.80 1.82
N ARG A 63 -1.48 10.51 2.15
CA ARG A 63 -1.75 9.38 1.26
C ARG A 63 -2.77 8.40 1.83
N PRO A 64 -3.40 7.57 0.98
CA PRO A 64 -4.24 6.47 1.46
C PRO A 64 -3.47 5.53 2.39
N LEU A 65 -4.17 4.92 3.35
CA LEU A 65 -3.59 3.99 4.32
C LEU A 65 -2.63 4.68 5.30
N ALA A 66 -2.80 5.99 5.52
CA ALA A 66 -2.05 6.76 6.51
C ALA A 66 -2.29 6.27 7.95
N THR A 67 -3.41 5.59 8.19
CA THR A 67 -3.82 5.15 9.52
C THR A 67 -3.83 3.63 9.65
N SER A 68 -3.49 3.14 10.84
CA SER A 68 -3.56 1.70 11.16
C SER A 68 -4.97 1.13 11.00
N ASP A 69 -6.01 1.95 11.24
CA ASP A 69 -7.40 1.53 11.12
C ASP A 69 -7.82 1.31 9.66
N GLU A 70 -7.35 2.17 8.75
CA GLU A 70 -7.55 1.97 7.30
C GLU A 70 -6.86 0.69 6.81
N ILE A 71 -5.63 0.45 7.26
CA ILE A 71 -4.89 -0.78 6.96
C ILE A 71 -5.63 -2.00 7.51
N ALA A 72 -6.09 -1.94 8.76
CA ALA A 72 -6.83 -3.03 9.38
C ALA A 72 -8.14 -3.31 8.62
N THR A 73 -8.88 -2.27 8.26
CA THR A 73 -10.12 -2.37 7.46
C THR A 73 -9.84 -3.00 6.10
N LEU A 74 -8.77 -2.59 5.43
CA LEU A 74 -8.39 -3.16 4.14
C LEU A 74 -8.00 -4.63 4.25
N ARG A 75 -7.23 -5.00 5.28
CA ARG A 75 -6.85 -6.40 5.56
C ARG A 75 -8.08 -7.27 5.79
N THR A 76 -8.99 -6.84 6.67
CA THR A 76 -10.26 -7.56 6.90
C THR A 76 -11.07 -7.67 5.61
N SER A 77 -11.12 -6.62 4.79
CA SER A 77 -11.82 -6.67 3.50
C SER A 77 -11.22 -7.72 2.57
N VAL A 78 -9.89 -7.75 2.42
CA VAL A 78 -9.19 -8.77 1.60
C VAL A 78 -9.41 -10.18 2.15
N GLU A 79 -9.37 -10.36 3.47
CA GLU A 79 -9.65 -11.64 4.13
C GLU A 79 -11.08 -12.13 3.82
N LEU A 80 -12.08 -11.26 3.97
CA LEU A 80 -13.48 -11.58 3.65
C LEU A 80 -13.68 -11.91 2.17
N LEU A 81 -13.07 -11.15 1.26
CA LEU A 81 -13.14 -11.43 -0.18
C LEU A 81 -12.46 -12.76 -0.52
N THR A 82 -11.36 -13.09 0.14
CA THR A 82 -10.65 -14.37 -0.04
C THR A 82 -11.52 -15.54 0.42
N LEU A 83 -12.16 -15.42 1.58
CA LEU A 83 -13.12 -16.41 2.08
C LEU A 83 -14.30 -16.58 1.12
N GLU A 84 -14.83 -15.47 0.61
CA GLU A 84 -15.93 -15.49 -0.35
C GLU A 84 -15.54 -16.21 -1.65
N VAL A 85 -14.34 -15.95 -2.19
CA VAL A 85 -13.81 -16.70 -3.36
C VAL A 85 -13.74 -18.18 -3.05
N GLY A 86 -13.26 -18.57 -1.87
CA GLY A 86 -13.21 -19.97 -1.43
C GLY A 86 -14.58 -20.63 -1.44
N VAL A 87 -15.57 -20.01 -0.79
CA VAL A 87 -16.96 -20.53 -0.72
C VAL A 87 -17.59 -20.62 -2.11
N LEU A 88 -17.44 -19.60 -2.95
CA LEU A 88 -17.97 -19.60 -4.32
C LEU A 88 -17.30 -20.68 -5.16
N GLY A 89 -15.99 -20.86 -5.03
CA GLY A 89 -15.24 -21.90 -5.73
C GLY A 89 -15.69 -23.32 -5.34
N GLU A 90 -15.88 -23.58 -4.04
CA GLU A 90 -16.39 -24.85 -3.53
C GLU A 90 -17.79 -25.16 -4.08
N ARG A 91 -18.70 -24.17 -4.09
CA ARG A 91 -20.07 -24.34 -4.60
C ARG A 91 -20.12 -24.50 -6.11
N LEU A 92 -19.23 -23.85 -6.86
CA LEU A 92 -19.12 -24.05 -8.30
C LEU A 92 -18.55 -25.42 -8.67
N ALA A 93 -17.76 -26.04 -7.79
CA ALA A 93 -17.25 -27.39 -7.97
C ALA A 93 -18.31 -28.48 -7.67
N ASP A 94 -19.42 -28.13 -7.01
CA ASP A 94 -20.52 -29.05 -6.72
C ASP A 94 -21.36 -29.32 -8.00
N PRO A 95 -21.41 -30.57 -8.51
CA PRO A 95 -22.19 -30.93 -9.68
C PRO A 95 -23.71 -30.79 -9.49
N ALA A 96 -24.19 -30.72 -8.25
CA ALA A 96 -25.61 -30.54 -7.93
C ALA A 96 -26.08 -29.07 -8.06
N THR A 97 -25.15 -28.13 -8.26
CA THR A 97 -25.45 -26.71 -8.41
C THR A 97 -26.23 -26.44 -9.70
N SER A 98 -27.36 -25.71 -9.57
CA SER A 98 -28.18 -25.35 -10.72
C SER A 98 -27.48 -24.36 -11.66
N THR A 99 -27.79 -24.39 -12.95
CA THR A 99 -27.24 -23.43 -13.93
C THR A 99 -27.50 -21.96 -13.53
N ALA A 100 -28.65 -21.67 -12.93
CA ALA A 100 -28.99 -20.34 -12.46
C ALA A 100 -28.17 -19.91 -11.22
N ASP A 101 -27.78 -20.85 -10.37
CA ASP A 101 -26.84 -20.60 -9.27
C ASP A 101 -25.42 -20.38 -9.80
N VAL A 102 -24.98 -21.19 -10.78
CA VAL A 102 -23.67 -21.02 -11.44
C VAL A 102 -23.52 -19.61 -12.03
N GLN A 103 -24.54 -19.12 -12.74
CA GLN A 103 -24.51 -17.79 -13.33
C GLN A 103 -24.40 -16.69 -12.26
N ARG A 104 -25.23 -16.75 -11.22
CA ARG A 104 -25.18 -15.79 -10.10
C ARG A 104 -23.83 -15.80 -9.38
N MET A 105 -23.25 -16.98 -9.17
CA MET A 105 -21.93 -17.10 -8.53
C MET A 105 -20.81 -16.56 -9.43
N THR A 106 -20.91 -16.75 -10.74
CA THR A 106 -19.95 -16.19 -11.71
C THR A 106 -20.00 -14.66 -11.72
N GLU A 107 -21.20 -14.07 -11.72
CA GLU A 107 -21.39 -12.62 -11.59
C GLU A 107 -20.80 -12.10 -10.28
N ARG A 108 -21.03 -12.81 -9.18
CA ARG A 108 -20.47 -12.45 -7.87
C ARG A 108 -18.95 -12.52 -7.84
N LEU A 109 -18.33 -13.55 -8.43
CA LEU A 109 -16.87 -13.63 -8.60
C LEU A 109 -16.33 -12.45 -9.43
N GLY A 110 -17.07 -12.02 -10.46
CA GLY A 110 -16.74 -10.82 -11.22
C GLY A 110 -16.69 -9.56 -10.36
N ALA A 111 -17.67 -9.39 -9.46
CA ALA A 111 -17.71 -8.28 -8.52
C ALA A 111 -16.56 -8.34 -7.49
N VAL A 112 -16.27 -9.53 -6.93
CA VAL A 112 -15.15 -9.73 -6.00
C VAL A 112 -13.82 -9.38 -6.68
N ARG A 113 -13.62 -9.82 -7.92
CA ARG A 113 -12.43 -9.46 -8.70
C ARG A 113 -12.30 -7.95 -8.90
N ALA A 114 -13.39 -7.27 -9.28
CA ALA A 114 -13.37 -5.82 -9.48
C ALA A 114 -12.99 -5.07 -8.18
N GLU A 115 -13.44 -5.58 -7.03
CA GLU A 115 -13.12 -5.01 -5.73
C GLU A 115 -11.65 -5.25 -5.34
N LEU A 116 -11.12 -6.47 -5.57
CA LEU A 116 -9.69 -6.76 -5.38
C LEU A 116 -8.80 -5.88 -6.30
N ASP A 117 -9.22 -5.66 -7.55
CA ASP A 117 -8.52 -4.78 -8.49
C ASP A 117 -8.59 -3.30 -8.05
N ARG A 118 -9.69 -2.88 -7.42
CA ARG A 118 -9.80 -1.54 -6.79
C ARG A 118 -8.81 -1.41 -5.65
N ILE A 119 -8.76 -2.37 -4.73
CA ILE A 119 -7.81 -2.38 -3.60
C ILE A 119 -6.37 -2.37 -4.10
N ARG A 120 -6.05 -3.21 -5.09
CA ARG A 120 -4.71 -3.29 -5.68
C ARG A 120 -4.24 -1.96 -6.28
N ARG A 121 -5.13 -1.11 -6.79
CA ARG A 121 -4.76 0.20 -7.33
C ARG A 121 -4.40 1.23 -6.26
N GLN A 122 -4.78 0.98 -5.00
CA GLN A 122 -4.48 1.85 -3.85
C GLN A 122 -3.16 1.47 -3.17
N LEU A 123 -2.67 0.25 -3.42
CA LEU A 123 -1.38 -0.28 -2.98
C LEU A 123 -0.28 0.03 -4.01
#